data_AF-A0A949IFS6-F1
#
_entry.id   AF-A0A949IFS6-F1
#
_cell.length_a   1.000
_cell.length_b   1.000
_cell.length_c   1.000
_cell.angle_alpha   90.00
_cell.angle_beta   90.00
_cell.angle_gamma   90.00
#
_symmetry.space_group_name_H-M   'P 1'
#
loop_
_entity.id
_entity.type
_entity.pdbx_description
1 polymer ?
#
loop_
_entity_poly.entity_id
_entity_poly.type
_entity_poly.pdbx_seq_one_letter_code
_entity_poly.pdbx_strand_id
1 'polypeptide(L)'
;MSPLYTFARILRLISLAMLFGGGTATVFAAITLINAAKAHGVDALDAAATNAPVFIEFAKVAGIFAITLVIAEAIEIKGDLHNLEGRNHKWRMGRYFASIVCAVCTFIFSFAIVPQMSTAMQTMKTNEAAHAEFDKMHKLSRMIFGGAIAFALVSLVIPALGGRKVTD
;
A
#
# COMPACT_ATOMS: atom_id res chain seq x y z
N MET A 1 23.68 -3.58 -18.40
CA MET A 1 22.83 -2.87 -17.42
C MET A 1 23.67 -2.61 -16.19
N SER A 2 23.74 -1.37 -15.68
CA SER A 2 24.60 -1.06 -14.53
C SER A 2 24.09 -1.78 -13.27
N PRO A 3 24.97 -2.13 -12.31
CA PRO A 3 24.57 -2.77 -11.05
C PRO A 3 23.52 -1.94 -10.28
N LEU A 4 23.58 -0.62 -10.39
CA LEU A 4 22.63 0.31 -9.78
C LEU A 4 21.19 0.11 -10.30
N TYR A 5 21.00 -0.08 -11.61
CA TYR A 5 19.67 -0.29 -12.19
C TYR A 5 19.07 -1.65 -11.84
N THR A 6 19.92 -2.69 -11.80
CA THR A 6 19.50 -4.02 -11.34
C THR A 6 19.06 -3.97 -9.87
N PHE A 7 19.83 -3.29 -9.03
CA PHE A 7 19.50 -3.11 -7.62
C PHE A 7 18.18 -2.34 -7.43
N ALA A 8 17.99 -1.23 -8.16
CA ALA A 8 16.74 -0.47 -8.12
C ALA A 8 15.52 -1.31 -8.52
N ARG A 9 15.65 -2.17 -9.55
CA ARG A 9 14.59 -3.10 -9.94
C ARG A 9 14.23 -4.10 -8.85
N ILE A 10 15.23 -4.64 -8.15
CA ILE A 10 15.01 -5.55 -7.03
C ILE A 10 14.28 -4.82 -5.89
N LEU A 11 14.76 -3.63 -5.50
CA LEU A 11 14.10 -2.82 -4.48
C LEU A 11 12.65 -2.48 -4.84
N ARG A 12 12.39 -2.11 -6.10
CA ARG A 12 11.04 -1.87 -6.59
C ARG A 12 10.15 -3.10 -6.40
N LEU A 13 10.62 -4.27 -6.81
CA LEU A 13 9.86 -5.52 -6.72
C LEU A 13 9.59 -5.90 -5.26
N ILE A 14 10.59 -5.77 -4.37
CA ILE A 14 10.43 -6.03 -2.94
C ILE A 14 9.41 -5.07 -2.34
N SER A 15 9.53 -3.76 -2.60
CA SER A 15 8.56 -2.77 -2.13
C SER A 15 7.15 -3.09 -2.60
N LEU A 16 6.94 -3.34 -3.90
CA LEU A 16 5.63 -3.66 -4.43
C LEU A 16 5.07 -4.97 -3.85
N ALA A 17 5.90 -5.99 -3.65
CA ALA A 17 5.49 -7.25 -3.03
C ALA A 17 5.07 -7.05 -1.57
N MET A 18 5.78 -6.22 -0.80
CA MET A 18 5.43 -5.91 0.58
C MET A 18 4.15 -5.07 0.67
N LEU A 19 4.00 -4.07 -0.19
CA LEU A 19 2.80 -3.21 -0.22
C LEU A 19 1.56 -3.98 -0.68
N PHE A 20 1.70 -4.85 -1.69
CA PHE A 20 0.61 -5.71 -2.16
C PHE A 20 0.36 -6.88 -1.22
N GLY A 21 1.33 -7.79 -1.10
CA GLY A 21 1.20 -9.06 -0.38
C GLY A 21 1.09 -8.85 1.13
N GLY A 22 1.98 -8.03 1.70
CA GLY A 22 1.89 -7.64 3.11
C GLY A 22 0.59 -6.92 3.42
N GLY A 23 0.20 -5.94 2.59
CA GLY A 23 -1.06 -5.22 2.78
C GLY A 23 -2.31 -6.11 2.70
N THR A 24 -2.35 -7.03 1.74
CA THR A 24 -3.46 -7.99 1.60
C THR A 24 -3.51 -8.95 2.79
N ALA A 25 -2.37 -9.48 3.23
CA ALA A 25 -2.29 -10.36 4.39
C ALA A 25 -2.75 -9.66 5.67
N THR A 26 -2.37 -8.38 5.85
CA THR A 26 -2.80 -7.56 6.99
C THR A 26 -4.31 -7.35 6.98
N VAL A 27 -4.93 -7.02 5.84
CA VAL A 27 -6.40 -6.89 5.74
C VAL A 27 -7.10 -8.21 6.04
N PHE A 28 -6.60 -9.31 5.48
CA PHE A 28 -7.13 -10.64 5.74
C PHE A 28 -7.05 -11.02 7.22
N ALA A 29 -5.91 -10.77 7.86
CA ALA A 29 -5.72 -10.98 9.29
C ALA A 29 -6.69 -10.15 10.13
N ALA A 30 -6.88 -8.86 9.80
CA ALA A 30 -7.81 -7.98 10.50
C ALA A 30 -9.24 -8.52 10.48
N ILE A 31 -9.73 -8.89 9.30
CA ILE A 31 -11.08 -9.42 9.13
C ILE A 31 -11.24 -10.75 9.88
N THR A 32 -10.26 -11.64 9.75
CA THR A 32 -10.30 -12.97 10.38
C THR A 32 -10.28 -12.88 11.90
N LEU A 33 -9.42 -12.03 12.47
CA LEU A 33 -9.32 -11.84 13.92
C LEU A 33 -10.59 -11.22 14.51
N ILE A 34 -11.18 -10.22 13.85
CA ILE A 34 -12.43 -9.62 14.30
C ILE A 34 -13.58 -10.62 14.22
N ASN A 35 -13.67 -11.39 13.12
CA ASN A 35 -14.72 -12.40 12.97
C ASN A 35 -14.58 -13.53 13.99
N ALA A 36 -13.35 -13.99 14.28
CA ALA A 36 -13.09 -14.98 15.31
C ALA A 36 -13.47 -14.46 16.71
N ALA A 37 -13.09 -13.22 17.04
CA ALA A 37 -13.43 -12.60 18.32
C ALA A 37 -14.96 -12.49 18.51
N LYS A 38 -15.68 -12.08 17.46
CA LYS A 38 -17.15 -12.07 17.47
C LYS A 38 -17.76 -13.46 17.69
N ALA A 39 -17.18 -14.51 17.10
CA ALA A 39 -17.63 -15.88 17.31
C ALA A 39 -17.43 -16.35 18.76
N HIS A 40 -16.49 -15.75 19.49
CA HIS A 40 -16.26 -15.98 20.92
C HIS A 40 -17.01 -15.00 21.85
N GLY A 41 -17.92 -14.18 21.30
CA GLY A 41 -18.72 -13.23 22.08
C GLY A 41 -17.99 -11.96 22.50
N VAL A 42 -16.81 -11.68 21.94
CA VAL A 42 -16.07 -10.43 22.18
C VAL A 42 -16.62 -9.33 21.27
N ASP A 43 -16.79 -8.13 21.82
CA ASP A 43 -17.23 -6.98 21.03
C ASP A 43 -16.19 -6.61 19.95
N ALA A 44 -16.68 -6.13 18.81
CA ALA A 44 -15.85 -5.79 17.66
C ALA A 44 -14.84 -4.68 17.98
N LEU A 45 -15.21 -3.72 18.81
CA LEU A 45 -14.36 -2.58 19.16
C LEU A 45 -13.23 -3.00 20.09
N ASP A 46 -13.50 -3.90 21.04
CA ASP A 46 -12.46 -4.41 21.93
C ASP A 46 -11.50 -5.32 21.16
N ALA A 47 -12.01 -6.18 20.27
CA ALA A 47 -11.17 -6.97 19.37
C ALA A 47 -10.30 -6.10 18.45
N ALA A 48 -10.85 -5.00 17.91
CA ALA A 48 -10.10 -4.07 17.08
C ALA A 48 -9.03 -3.34 17.90
N ALA A 49 -9.35 -2.91 19.13
CA ALA A 49 -8.41 -2.21 20.02
C ALA A 49 -7.21 -3.08 20.40
N THR A 50 -7.42 -4.38 20.66
CA THR A 50 -6.33 -5.32 20.96
C THR A 50 -5.36 -5.49 19.78
N ASN A 51 -5.88 -5.46 18.55
CA ASN A 51 -5.07 -5.69 17.35
C ASN A 51 -4.51 -4.40 16.73
N ALA A 52 -5.04 -3.22 17.10
CA ALA A 52 -4.66 -1.92 16.56
C ALA A 52 -3.13 -1.64 16.57
N PRO A 53 -2.36 -1.97 17.63
CA PRO A 53 -0.91 -1.75 17.63
C PRO A 53 -0.18 -2.43 16.47
N VAL A 54 -0.58 -3.65 16.11
CA VAL A 54 0.04 -4.41 15.01
C VAL A 54 -0.23 -3.71 13.67
N PHE A 55 -1.43 -3.17 13.46
CA PHE A 55 -1.78 -2.41 12.27
C PHE A 55 -1.03 -1.09 12.17
N ILE A 56 -0.80 -0.42 13.30
CA ILE A 56 -0.02 0.82 13.36
C ILE A 56 1.45 0.55 13.01
N GLU A 57 2.05 -0.53 13.54
CA GLU A 57 3.42 -0.91 13.19
C GLU A 57 3.54 -1.30 11.71
N PHE A 58 2.57 -2.07 11.19
CA PHE A 58 2.52 -2.36 9.76
C PHE A 58 2.47 -1.07 8.92
N ALA A 59 1.69 -0.07 9.33
CA ALA A 59 1.60 1.19 8.60
C ALA A 59 2.96 1.89 8.50
N LYS A 60 3.74 1.93 9.59
CA LYS A 60 5.11 2.51 9.58
C LYS A 60 6.01 1.77 8.61
N VAL A 61 5.98 0.43 8.63
CA VAL A 61 6.74 -0.41 7.71
C VAL A 61 6.33 -0.17 6.26
N ALA A 62 5.02 -0.07 5.99
CA ALA A 62 4.50 0.25 4.67
C ALA A 62 4.96 1.64 4.20
N GLY A 63 5.01 2.63 5.10
CA GLY A 63 5.57 3.96 4.82
C GLY A 63 7.03 3.91 4.36
N ILE A 64 7.86 3.08 5.01
CA ILE A 64 9.26 2.86 4.59
C ILE A 64 9.30 2.27 3.18
N PHE A 65 8.53 1.21 2.90
CA PHE A 65 8.50 0.59 1.58
C PHE A 65 7.97 1.52 0.49
N ALA A 66 7.06 2.45 0.80
CA ALA A 66 6.61 3.48 -0.12
C ALA A 66 7.74 4.47 -0.48
N ILE A 67 8.53 4.91 0.51
CA ILE A 67 9.72 5.76 0.25
C ILE A 67 10.73 5.01 -0.60
N THR A 68 11.04 3.75 -0.25
CA THR A 68 11.94 2.90 -1.03
C THR A 68 11.43 2.71 -2.46
N LEU A 69 10.12 2.56 -2.66
CA LEU A 69 9.51 2.44 -3.98
C LEU A 69 9.73 3.70 -4.82
N VAL A 70 9.51 4.88 -4.25
CA VAL A 70 9.73 6.16 -4.96
C VAL A 70 11.19 6.31 -5.39
N ILE A 71 12.14 6.00 -4.50
CA ILE A 71 13.57 6.05 -4.81
C ILE A 71 13.92 5.06 -5.94
N ALA A 72 13.42 3.83 -5.83
CA ALA A 72 13.66 2.80 -6.83
C ALA A 72 13.09 3.18 -8.20
N GLU A 73 11.87 3.73 -8.24
CA GLU A 73 11.24 4.21 -9.48
C GLU A 73 12.00 5.40 -10.07
N ALA A 74 12.47 6.35 -9.26
CA ALA A 74 13.25 7.49 -9.76
C ALA A 74 14.55 7.03 -10.45
N ILE A 75 15.25 6.05 -9.87
CA ILE A 75 16.47 5.47 -10.46
C ILE A 75 16.13 4.69 -11.74
N GLU A 76 15.04 3.92 -11.74
CA GLU A 76 14.63 3.13 -12.92
C GLU A 76 14.15 4.03 -14.06
N ILE A 77 13.38 5.09 -13.80
CA ILE A 77 12.98 6.09 -14.81
C ILE A 77 14.21 6.73 -15.42
N LYS A 78 15.18 7.18 -14.60
CA LYS A 78 16.42 7.79 -15.08
C LYS A 78 17.18 6.90 -16.05
N GLY A 79 17.24 5.60 -15.75
CA GLY A 79 17.91 4.61 -16.60
C GLY A 79 17.13 4.22 -17.86
N ASP A 80 15.83 4.49 -17.90
CA ASP A 80 14.92 4.03 -18.95
C ASP A 80 14.37 5.17 -19.83
N LEU A 81 14.84 6.41 -19.62
CA LEU A 81 14.43 7.61 -20.37
C LEU A 81 14.48 7.42 -21.88
N HIS A 82 15.55 6.84 -22.42
CA HIS A 82 15.68 6.58 -23.86
C HIS A 82 14.70 5.54 -24.41
N ASN A 83 14.21 4.62 -23.57
CA ASN A 83 13.28 3.58 -23.98
C ASN A 83 11.80 3.98 -23.81
N LEU A 84 11.55 5.10 -23.13
CA LEU A 84 10.21 5.68 -23.02
C LEU A 84 9.71 6.23 -24.36
N GLU A 85 10.58 6.46 -25.35
CA GLU A 85 10.18 6.96 -26.68
C GLU A 85 9.77 5.84 -27.66
N GLY A 86 9.88 4.56 -27.26
CA GLY A 86 9.61 3.40 -28.12
C GLY A 86 8.15 2.92 -28.16
N ARG A 87 7.86 1.91 -28.99
CA ARG A 87 6.50 1.33 -29.20
C ARG A 87 5.77 0.88 -27.92
N ASN A 88 6.50 0.56 -26.85
CA ASN A 88 5.93 0.12 -25.56
C ASN A 88 5.78 1.23 -24.50
N HIS A 89 5.91 2.49 -24.91
CA HIS A 89 5.77 3.69 -24.06
C HIS A 89 4.54 3.68 -23.15
N LYS A 90 3.35 3.36 -23.71
CA LYS A 90 2.07 3.41 -22.97
C LYS A 90 2.05 2.44 -21.78
N TRP A 91 2.51 1.20 -21.98
CA TRP A 91 2.57 0.20 -20.91
C TRP A 91 3.59 0.59 -19.84
N ARG A 92 4.75 1.12 -20.24
CA ARG A 92 5.76 1.60 -19.28
C ARG A 92 5.26 2.77 -18.45
N MET A 93 4.64 3.78 -19.08
CA MET A 93 4.02 4.90 -18.36
C MET A 93 2.92 4.43 -17.40
N GLY A 94 2.05 3.51 -17.84
CA GLY A 94 1.01 2.95 -16.97
C GLY A 94 1.58 2.26 -15.72
N ARG A 95 2.71 1.55 -15.88
CA ARG A 95 3.44 0.93 -14.77
C ARG A 95 3.99 1.97 -13.79
N TYR A 96 4.67 3.00 -14.29
CA TYR A 96 5.23 4.07 -13.46
C TYR A 96 4.12 4.81 -12.71
N PHE A 97 3.03 5.14 -13.41
CA PHE A 97 1.86 5.77 -12.81
C PHE A 97 1.27 4.91 -11.68
N ALA A 98 1.08 3.61 -11.93
CA ALA A 98 0.56 2.70 -10.91
C ALA A 98 1.47 2.62 -9.67
N SER A 99 2.80 2.54 -9.84
CA SER A 99 3.73 2.57 -8.72
C SER A 99 3.68 3.89 -7.93
N ILE A 100 3.58 5.02 -8.63
CA ILE A 100 3.51 6.34 -7.98
C ILE A 100 2.22 6.47 -7.19
N VAL A 101 1.08 6.11 -7.77
CA VAL A 101 -0.22 6.14 -7.06
C VAL A 101 -0.21 5.21 -5.86
N CYS A 102 0.34 3.99 -6.01
CA CYS A 102 0.55 3.07 -4.89
C CYS A 102 1.34 3.74 -3.76
N ALA A 103 2.51 4.31 -4.06
CA ALA A 103 3.36 4.98 -3.08
C ALA A 103 2.65 6.15 -2.40
N VAL A 104 1.94 7.00 -3.16
CA VAL A 104 1.18 8.15 -2.62
C VAL A 104 0.07 7.69 -1.70
N CYS A 105 -0.73 6.70 -2.09
CA CYS A 105 -1.79 6.14 -1.26
C CYS A 105 -1.22 5.55 0.04
N THR A 106 -0.13 4.79 -0.04
CA THR A 106 0.55 4.26 1.15
C THR A 106 1.12 5.37 2.03
N PHE A 107 1.66 6.43 1.44
CA PHE A 107 2.19 7.57 2.20
C PHE A 107 1.08 8.29 2.97
N ILE A 108 -0.06 8.58 2.31
CA ILE A 108 -1.23 9.19 2.97
C ILE A 108 -1.74 8.27 4.09
N PHE A 109 -1.84 6.96 3.83
CA PHE A 109 -2.24 5.99 4.85
C PHE A 109 -1.30 6.02 6.06
N SER A 110 0.02 5.91 5.84
CA SER A 110 1.02 5.80 6.90
C SER A 110 1.22 7.09 7.70
N PHE A 111 1.21 8.25 7.05
CA PHE A 111 1.62 9.51 7.67
C PHE A 111 0.46 10.46 7.98
N ALA A 112 -0.67 10.37 7.26
CA ALA A 112 -1.83 11.23 7.51
C ALA A 112 -2.93 10.48 8.28
N ILE A 113 -3.31 9.29 7.83
CA ILE A 113 -4.51 8.63 8.37
C ILE A 113 -4.20 7.88 9.67
N VAL A 114 -3.22 6.98 9.65
CA VAL A 114 -2.94 6.10 10.80
C VAL A 114 -2.58 6.88 12.08
N PRO A 115 -1.75 7.94 12.04
CA PRO A 115 -1.47 8.75 13.23
C PRO A 115 -2.73 9.39 13.81
N GLN A 116 -3.60 9.96 12.96
CA GLN A 116 -4.85 10.59 13.40
C GLN A 116 -5.82 9.57 13.99
N MET A 117 -5.95 8.40 13.35
CA MET A 117 -6.74 7.28 13.88
C MET A 117 -6.22 6.81 15.24
N SER A 118 -4.91 6.72 15.42
CA SER A 118 -4.30 6.31 16.70
C SER A 118 -4.65 7.29 17.82
N THR A 119 -4.62 8.60 17.55
CA THR A 119 -5.00 9.64 18.53
C THR A 119 -6.50 9.59 18.85
N ALA A 120 -7.35 9.47 17.83
CA ALA A 120 -8.81 9.37 18.02
C ALA A 120 -9.18 8.12 18.84
N MET A 121 -8.50 6.99 18.59
CA MET A 121 -8.72 5.72 19.30
C MET A 121 -8.51 5.83 20.82
N GLN A 122 -7.60 6.70 21.28
CA GLN A 122 -7.35 6.89 22.71
C GLN A 122 -8.53 7.55 23.44
N THR A 123 -9.38 8.28 22.72
CA THR A 123 -10.44 9.12 23.31
C THR A 123 -11.85 8.77 22.80
N MET A 124 -11.97 7.88 21.79
CA MET A 124 -13.26 7.52 21.19
C MET A 124 -14.24 6.82 22.15
N LYS A 125 -13.75 6.20 23.24
CA LYS A 125 -14.62 5.56 24.25
C LYS A 125 -15.37 6.58 25.11
N THR A 126 -14.90 7.82 25.19
CA THR A 126 -15.45 8.86 26.09
C THR A 126 -15.91 10.11 25.36
N ASN A 127 -15.64 10.23 24.06
CA ASN A 127 -15.99 11.41 23.26
C ASN A 127 -16.63 11.00 21.92
N GLU A 128 -17.91 11.33 21.74
CA GLU A 128 -18.67 11.04 20.51
C GLU A 128 -18.07 11.71 19.27
N ALA A 129 -17.48 12.90 19.40
CA ALA A 129 -16.82 13.58 18.28
C ALA A 129 -15.56 12.82 17.84
N ALA A 130 -14.81 12.24 18.79
CA ALA A 130 -13.65 11.42 18.48
C ALA A 130 -14.05 10.08 17.83
N HIS A 131 -15.20 9.52 18.23
CA HIS A 131 -15.76 8.33 17.57
C HIS A 131 -16.16 8.62 16.11
N ALA A 132 -16.85 9.73 15.86
CA ALA A 132 -17.24 10.12 14.50
C ALA A 132 -16.01 10.37 13.60
N GLU A 133 -14.98 11.02 14.13
CA GLU A 133 -13.74 11.26 13.39
C GLU A 133 -12.97 9.96 13.12
N PHE A 134 -12.93 9.04 14.09
CA PHE A 134 -12.35 7.71 13.89
C PHE A 134 -13.06 6.94 12.79
N ASP A 135 -14.40 6.92 12.77
CA ASP A 135 -15.19 6.22 11.75
C ASP A 135 -14.97 6.79 10.35
N LYS A 136 -14.88 8.12 10.25
CA LYS A 136 -14.56 8.82 9.00
C LYS A 136 -13.17 8.42 8.50
N MET A 137 -12.17 8.44 9.37
CA MET A 137 -10.81 8.06 9.03
C MET A 137 -10.68 6.57 8.69
N HIS A 138 -11.43 5.70 9.38
CA HIS A 138 -11.48 4.28 9.08
C HIS A 138 -12.08 4.00 7.69
N LYS A 139 -13.16 4.69 7.31
CA LYS A 139 -13.73 4.58 5.96
C LYS A 139 -12.76 5.06 4.90
N LEU A 140 -12.10 6.19 5.14
CA LEU A 140 -11.10 6.74 4.22
C LEU A 140 -9.89 5.82 4.08
N SER A 141 -9.41 5.25 5.20
CA SER A 141 -8.27 4.33 5.21
C SER A 141 -8.56 3.09 4.38
N ARG A 142 -9.76 2.51 4.48
CA ARG A 142 -10.18 1.37 3.65
C ARG A 142 -10.09 1.66 2.15
N MET A 143 -10.53 2.84 1.74
CA MET A 143 -10.50 3.25 0.33
C MET A 143 -9.06 3.46 -0.15
N ILE A 144 -8.27 4.24 0.60
CA ILE A 144 -6.90 4.59 0.23
C ILE A 144 -5.99 3.36 0.26
N PHE A 145 -6.12 2.53 1.29
CA PHE A 145 -5.32 1.31 1.42
C PHE A 145 -5.70 0.25 0.39
N GLY A 146 -7.00 0.09 0.10
CA GLY A 146 -7.47 -0.76 -1.00
C GLY A 146 -6.95 -0.28 -2.37
N GLY A 147 -6.94 1.03 -2.60
CA GLY A 147 -6.32 1.63 -3.77
C GLY A 147 -4.82 1.31 -3.86
N ALA A 148 -4.08 1.48 -2.77
CA ALA A 148 -2.65 1.16 -2.72
C ALA A 148 -2.36 -0.29 -3.14
N ILE A 149 -3.13 -1.25 -2.61
CA ILE A 149 -3.02 -2.68 -2.97
C ILE A 149 -3.32 -2.90 -4.46
N ALA A 150 -4.41 -2.33 -4.97
CA ALA A 150 -4.80 -2.49 -6.36
C ALA A 150 -3.75 -1.94 -7.32
N PHE A 151 -3.22 -0.74 -7.04
CA PHE A 151 -2.18 -0.12 -7.86
C PHE A 151 -0.83 -0.83 -7.74
N ALA A 152 -0.50 -1.40 -6.57
CA ALA A 152 0.66 -2.27 -6.43
C ALA A 152 0.57 -3.49 -7.34
N LEU A 153 -0.60 -4.16 -7.34
CA LEU A 153 -0.86 -5.31 -8.21
C LEU A 153 -0.77 -4.93 -9.70
N VAL A 154 -1.41 -3.84 -10.11
CA VAL A 154 -1.35 -3.35 -11.49
C VAL A 154 0.10 -3.10 -11.92
N SER A 155 0.91 -2.46 -11.07
CA SER A 155 2.34 -2.22 -11.35
C SER A 155 3.17 -3.52 -11.47
N LEU A 156 2.81 -4.56 -10.71
CA LEU A 156 3.44 -5.89 -10.80
C LEU A 156 3.02 -6.65 -12.07
N VAL A 157 1.76 -6.51 -12.51
CA VAL A 157 1.18 -7.28 -13.62
C VAL A 157 1.47 -6.65 -14.99
N ILE A 158 1.50 -5.32 -15.10
CA ILE A 158 1.74 -4.62 -16.39
C ILE A 158 2.99 -5.14 -17.13
N PRO A 159 4.16 -5.33 -16.49
CA PRO A 159 5.33 -5.89 -17.15
C PRO A 159 5.11 -7.28 -17.77
N ALA A 160 4.26 -8.12 -17.16
CA ALA A 160 3.93 -9.44 -17.67
C ALA A 160 2.98 -9.38 -18.89
N LEU A 161 2.11 -8.37 -18.97
CA LEU A 161 1.16 -8.18 -20.07
C LEU A 161 1.79 -7.50 -21.29
N GLY A 162 2.71 -6.54 -21.09
CA GLY A 162 3.43 -5.85 -22.17
C GLY A 162 4.55 -6.66 -22.83
N GLY A 163 4.82 -7.88 -22.33
CA GLY A 163 5.88 -8.78 -22.81
C GLY A 163 5.50 -9.66 -24.01
N ARG A 164 4.24 -9.67 -24.47
CA ARG A 164 3.87 -10.38 -25.71
C ARG A 164 4.44 -9.64 -26.91
N LYS A 165 5.54 -10.15 -27.46
CA LYS A 165 5.83 -10.01 -28.89
C LYS A 165 4.60 -10.58 -29.62
N VAL A 166 3.88 -9.74 -30.34
CA VAL A 166 3.02 -10.20 -31.43
C VAL A 166 3.98 -10.75 -32.48
N THR A 167 4.22 -12.05 -32.41
CA THR A 167 4.78 -12.83 -33.51
C THR A 167 3.65 -13.04 -34.49
N ASP A 168 3.53 -12.10 -35.43
CA ASP A 168 3.01 -12.37 -36.78
C ASP A 168 4.19 -12.18 -37.74
#